data_AF-A0A380EIW9-F1
#
_entry.id   AF-A0A380EIW9-F1
#
_cell.length_a   1.000
_cell.length_b   1.000
_cell.length_c   1.000
_cell.angle_alpha   90.00
_cell.angle_beta   90.00
_cell.angle_gamma   90.00
#
_symmetry.space_group_name_H-M   'P 1'
#
loop_
_entity.id
_entity.type
_entity.pdbx_description
1 polymer ?
#
loop_
_entity_poly.entity_id
_entity_poly.type
_entity_poly.pdbx_seq_one_letter_code
_entity_poly.pdbx_strand_id
1 'polypeptide(L)'
;MSHAELVTGVNAIKQNADALNNAMGTLKQQIQANSQVPQSVDFTQADQDKQQAYNNAANQAQQIANGIPTPVLTPDTVTQAVTTMNQAKDALNGDEKLAQAKQEALANLDTLRDLNQPQRDALRNQIIKHKR
;
A
#
# COMPACT_ATOMS: atom_id res chain seq x y z
N MET A 1 -34.55 32.92 9.95
CA MET A 1 -33.94 32.40 8.71
C MET A 1 -34.53 33.14 7.53
N SER A 2 -33.71 33.90 6.81
CA SER A 2 -34.07 34.61 5.58
C SER A 2 -33.87 33.72 4.35
N HIS A 3 -34.52 34.07 3.24
CA HIS A 3 -34.30 33.40 1.95
C HIS A 3 -32.82 33.41 1.52
N ALA A 4 -32.09 34.50 1.81
CA ALA A 4 -30.66 34.62 1.52
C ALA A 4 -29.79 33.66 2.34
N GLU A 5 -30.16 33.41 3.62
CA GLU A 5 -29.49 32.42 4.48
C GLU A 5 -29.71 31.00 3.97
N LEU A 6 -30.92 30.68 3.48
CA LEU A 6 -31.24 29.38 2.89
C LEU A 6 -30.46 29.12 1.59
N VAL A 7 -30.38 30.11 0.70
CA VAL A 7 -29.62 30.01 -0.57
C VAL A 7 -28.13 29.81 -0.30
N THR A 8 -27.57 30.51 0.68
CA THR A 8 -26.15 30.36 1.06
C THR A 8 -25.86 28.96 1.60
N GLY A 9 -26.73 28.42 2.46
CA GLY A 9 -26.62 27.06 2.97
C GLY A 9 -26.70 25.99 1.88
N VAL A 10 -27.64 26.13 0.95
CA VAL A 10 -27.78 25.20 -0.20
C VAL A 10 -26.53 25.20 -1.08
N ASN A 11 -25.95 26.38 -1.34
CA ASN A 11 -24.72 26.49 -2.12
C ASN A 11 -23.52 25.82 -1.44
N ALA A 12 -23.39 25.95 -0.12
CA ALA A 12 -22.32 25.28 0.64
C ALA A 12 -22.46 23.74 0.57
N ILE A 13 -23.68 23.23 0.69
CA ILE A 13 -23.96 21.78 0.54
C ILE A 13 -23.55 21.29 -0.85
N LYS A 14 -23.90 22.05 -1.91
CA LYS A 14 -23.53 21.70 -3.29
C LYS A 14 -22.01 21.61 -3.46
N GLN A 15 -21.26 22.60 -2.97
CA GLN A 15 -19.79 22.60 -3.06
C GLN A 15 -19.17 21.41 -2.32
N ASN A 16 -19.68 21.08 -1.14
CA ASN A 16 -19.21 19.90 -0.40
C ASN A 16 -19.51 18.60 -1.15
N ALA A 17 -20.68 18.48 -1.78
CA ALA A 17 -21.03 17.31 -2.58
C ALA A 17 -20.11 17.14 -3.80
N ASP A 18 -19.81 18.22 -4.52
CA ASP A 18 -18.88 18.20 -5.66
C ASP A 18 -17.46 17.79 -5.22
N ALA A 19 -16.97 18.34 -4.10
CA ALA A 19 -15.67 17.98 -3.53
C ALA A 19 -15.62 16.51 -3.08
N LEU A 20 -16.67 16.03 -2.42
CA LEU A 20 -16.76 14.64 -1.96
C LEU A 20 -16.79 13.67 -3.14
N ASN A 21 -17.55 14.01 -4.20
CA ASN A 21 -17.61 13.21 -5.41
C ASN A 21 -16.24 13.03 -6.06
N ASN A 22 -15.46 14.12 -6.15
CA ASN A 22 -14.10 14.08 -6.70
C ASN A 22 -13.18 13.21 -5.82
N ALA A 23 -13.19 13.41 -4.50
CA ALA A 23 -12.38 12.62 -3.58
C ALA A 23 -12.71 11.12 -3.65
N MET A 24 -13.99 10.76 -3.75
CA MET A 24 -14.45 9.37 -3.90
C MET A 24 -14.02 8.77 -5.25
N GLY A 25 -14.01 9.56 -6.31
CA GLY A 25 -13.46 9.18 -7.61
C GLY A 25 -11.98 8.81 -7.50
N THR A 26 -11.19 9.67 -6.88
CA THR A 26 -9.76 9.41 -6.62
C THR A 26 -9.56 8.17 -5.75
N LEU A 27 -10.34 8.00 -4.68
CA LEU A 27 -10.27 6.82 -3.82
C LEU A 27 -10.43 5.52 -4.60
N LYS A 28 -11.48 5.43 -5.43
CA LYS A 28 -11.75 4.22 -6.23
C LYS A 28 -10.64 3.93 -7.24
N GLN A 29 -10.11 4.95 -7.88
CA GLN A 29 -8.97 4.80 -8.80
C GLN A 29 -7.73 4.28 -8.08
N GLN A 30 -7.43 4.79 -6.89
CA GLN A 30 -6.25 4.38 -6.11
C GLN A 30 -6.38 2.95 -5.58
N ILE A 31 -7.57 2.54 -5.13
CA ILE A 31 -7.85 1.15 -4.75
C ILE A 31 -7.56 0.21 -5.93
N GLN A 32 -8.02 0.58 -7.14
CA GLN A 32 -7.78 -0.22 -8.34
C GLN A 32 -6.29 -0.27 -8.71
N ALA A 33 -5.61 0.88 -8.70
CA ALA A 33 -4.18 0.98 -9.00
C ALA A 33 -3.33 0.11 -8.05
N ASN A 34 -3.76 -0.03 -6.80
CA ASN A 34 -3.05 -0.79 -5.78
C ASN A 34 -3.51 -2.27 -5.68
N SER A 35 -4.41 -2.74 -6.54
CA SER A 35 -4.99 -4.09 -6.45
C SER A 35 -3.98 -5.25 -6.53
N GLN A 36 -2.80 -5.01 -7.11
CA GLN A 36 -1.74 -6.02 -7.27
C GLN A 36 -0.68 -5.97 -6.16
N VAL A 37 -0.71 -4.96 -5.28
CA VAL A 37 0.28 -4.81 -4.20
C VAL A 37 0.35 -6.05 -3.31
N PRO A 38 -0.77 -6.70 -2.87
CA PRO A 38 -0.71 -7.90 -2.05
C PRO A 38 0.02 -9.10 -2.68
N GLN A 39 0.19 -9.10 -4.01
CA GLN A 39 0.88 -10.16 -4.76
C GLN A 39 2.36 -9.85 -5.01
N SER A 40 2.80 -8.63 -4.72
CA SER A 40 4.18 -8.22 -4.91
C SER A 40 5.12 -8.86 -3.89
N VAL A 41 6.39 -9.04 -4.25
CA VAL A 41 7.43 -9.43 -3.30
C VAL A 41 7.58 -8.40 -2.20
N ASP A 42 7.47 -7.12 -2.56
CA ASP A 42 7.56 -6.02 -1.62
C ASP A 42 6.51 -6.12 -0.49
N PHE A 43 5.30 -6.61 -0.79
CA PHE A 43 4.32 -6.95 0.24
C PHE A 43 4.61 -8.29 0.92
N THR A 44 4.75 -9.37 0.15
CA THR A 44 4.79 -10.74 0.72
C THR A 44 6.03 -11.01 1.59
N GLN A 45 7.13 -10.31 1.35
CA GLN A 45 8.37 -10.41 2.12
C GLN A 45 8.55 -9.28 3.13
N ALA A 46 7.66 -8.27 3.16
CA ALA A 46 7.73 -7.17 4.11
C ALA A 46 7.62 -7.66 5.57
N ASP A 47 7.97 -6.80 6.51
CA ASP A 47 7.67 -7.04 7.92
C ASP A 47 6.15 -7.17 8.15
N GLN A 48 5.80 -8.01 9.12
CA GLN A 48 4.40 -8.34 9.40
C GLN A 48 3.56 -7.12 9.79
N ASP A 49 4.15 -6.18 10.53
CA ASP A 49 3.52 -4.92 10.93
C ASP A 49 3.22 -4.03 9.71
N LYS A 50 4.14 -3.97 8.73
CA LYS A 50 3.95 -3.22 7.47
C LYS A 50 2.89 -3.86 6.57
N GLN A 51 2.89 -5.19 6.46
CA GLN A 51 1.81 -5.91 5.76
C GLN A 51 0.45 -5.61 6.39
N GLN A 52 0.37 -5.65 7.72
CA GLN A 52 -0.85 -5.35 8.46
C GLN A 52 -1.27 -3.89 8.29
N ALA A 53 -0.33 -2.94 8.32
CA ALA A 53 -0.61 -1.52 8.09
C ALA A 53 -1.23 -1.29 6.71
N TYR A 54 -0.64 -1.88 5.66
CA TYR A 54 -1.20 -1.81 4.31
C TYR A 54 -2.60 -2.44 4.22
N ASN A 55 -2.77 -3.66 4.74
CA ASN A 55 -4.07 -4.35 4.74
C ASN A 55 -5.16 -3.55 5.46
N ASN A 56 -4.84 -2.95 6.61
CA ASN A 56 -5.77 -2.13 7.36
C ASN A 56 -6.16 -0.87 6.58
N ALA A 57 -5.19 -0.17 5.97
CA ALA A 57 -5.44 1.02 5.17
C ALA A 57 -6.26 0.72 3.91
N ALA A 58 -5.94 -0.38 3.21
CA ALA A 58 -6.70 -0.85 2.05
C ALA A 58 -8.13 -1.25 2.42
N ASN A 59 -8.31 -1.92 3.57
CA ASN A 59 -9.64 -2.27 4.06
C ASN A 59 -10.46 -1.02 4.41
N GLN A 60 -9.86 -0.05 5.10
CA GLN A 60 -10.51 1.23 5.42
C GLN A 60 -10.90 1.99 4.15
N ALA A 61 -10.00 2.06 3.16
CA ALA A 61 -10.29 2.65 1.86
C ALA A 61 -11.48 1.95 1.18
N GLN A 62 -11.53 0.61 1.20
CA GLN A 62 -12.63 -0.17 0.64
C GLN A 62 -13.95 0.04 1.38
N GLN A 63 -13.91 0.13 2.72
CA GLN A 63 -15.08 0.43 3.55
C GLN A 63 -15.69 1.79 3.20
N ILE A 64 -14.85 2.83 3.10
CA ILE A 64 -15.27 4.18 2.68
C ILE A 64 -15.85 4.14 1.27
N ALA A 65 -15.17 3.48 0.33
CA ALA A 65 -15.63 3.36 -1.06
C ALA A 65 -17.01 2.69 -1.19
N ASN A 66 -17.31 1.75 -0.27
CA ASN A 66 -18.55 1.01 -0.21
C ASN A 66 -19.61 1.64 0.70
N GLY A 67 -19.28 2.73 1.42
CA GLY A 67 -20.18 3.40 2.35
C GLY A 67 -20.53 2.59 3.60
N ILE A 68 -19.65 1.68 4.03
CA ILE A 68 -19.87 0.80 5.19
C ILE A 68 -18.89 1.13 6.32
N PRO A 69 -19.29 0.98 7.60
CA PRO A 69 -20.67 0.73 8.06
C PRO A 69 -21.58 1.97 7.91
N THR A 70 -21.00 3.16 7.80
CA THR A 70 -21.71 4.42 7.60
C THR A 70 -21.05 5.24 6.50
N PRO A 71 -21.82 5.88 5.60
CA PRO A 71 -21.24 6.74 4.56
C PRO A 71 -20.43 7.90 5.14
N VAL A 72 -19.23 8.09 4.60
CA VAL A 72 -18.39 9.26 4.89
C VAL A 72 -18.83 10.41 3.99
N LEU A 73 -19.19 11.55 4.59
CA LEU A 73 -19.71 12.73 3.89
C LEU A 73 -18.70 13.89 3.79
N THR A 74 -17.50 13.68 4.32
CA THR A 74 -16.43 14.69 4.39
C THR A 74 -15.33 14.36 3.37
N PRO A 75 -15.02 15.25 2.42
CA PRO A 75 -13.96 15.03 1.42
C PRO A 75 -12.59 14.74 2.06
N ASP A 76 -12.26 15.43 3.14
CA ASP A 76 -10.96 15.29 3.82
C ASP A 76 -10.72 13.88 4.35
N THR A 77 -11.73 13.24 4.95
CA THR A 77 -11.62 11.85 5.42
C THR A 77 -11.37 10.87 4.27
N VAL A 78 -11.97 11.12 3.10
CA VAL A 78 -11.76 10.31 1.90
C VAL A 78 -10.33 10.49 1.38
N THR A 79 -9.86 11.74 1.27
CA THR A 79 -8.49 12.06 0.88
C THR A 79 -7.48 11.45 1.85
N GLN A 80 -7.74 11.53 3.15
CA GLN A 80 -6.86 10.95 4.17
C GLN A 80 -6.74 9.43 4.02
N ALA A 81 -7.83 8.72 3.71
CA ALA A 81 -7.77 7.28 3.48
C ALA A 81 -6.90 6.92 2.27
N VAL A 82 -6.94 7.72 1.20
CA VAL A 82 -6.03 7.57 0.06
C VAL A 82 -4.58 7.79 0.47
N THR A 83 -4.30 8.87 1.20
CA THR A 83 -2.95 9.19 1.69
C THR A 83 -2.41 8.08 2.57
N THR A 84 -3.19 7.59 3.53
CA THR A 84 -2.80 6.50 4.43
C THR A 84 -2.50 5.21 3.67
N MET A 85 -3.34 4.83 2.68
CA MET A 85 -3.09 3.64 1.86
C MET A 85 -1.79 3.74 1.06
N ASN A 86 -1.52 4.90 0.46
CA ASN A 86 -0.30 5.12 -0.31
C ASN A 86 0.95 5.16 0.58
N GLN A 87 0.88 5.80 1.75
CA GLN A 87 1.97 5.77 2.72
C GLN A 87 2.25 4.35 3.23
N ALA A 88 1.22 3.56 3.51
CA ALA A 88 1.38 2.18 3.94
C ALA A 88 1.96 1.29 2.83
N LYS A 89 1.59 1.55 1.57
CA LYS A 89 2.18 0.90 0.41
C LYS A 89 3.68 1.24 0.29
N ASP A 90 4.02 2.51 0.39
CA ASP A 90 5.42 2.97 0.23
C ASP A 90 6.30 2.60 1.44
N ALA A 91 5.69 2.23 2.57
CA ALA A 91 6.37 1.71 3.75
C ALA A 91 6.65 0.20 3.68
N LEU A 92 6.11 -0.53 2.70
CA LEU A 92 6.46 -1.92 2.45
C LEU A 92 7.96 -2.04 2.18
N ASN A 93 8.55 -3.15 2.60
CA ASN A 93 10.00 -3.33 2.61
C ASN A 93 10.44 -4.76 2.24
N GLY A 94 9.62 -5.47 1.50
CA GLY A 94 9.90 -6.85 1.13
C GLY A 94 11.08 -6.96 0.18
N ASP A 95 11.25 -5.99 -0.71
CA ASP A 95 12.37 -5.97 -1.65
C ASP A 95 13.72 -5.76 -0.93
N GLU A 96 13.76 -4.88 0.07
CA GLU A 96 14.93 -4.65 0.93
C GLU A 96 15.27 -5.89 1.73
N LYS A 97 14.25 -6.54 2.32
CA LYS A 97 14.45 -7.77 3.09
C LYS A 97 14.96 -8.90 2.22
N LEU A 98 14.43 -9.05 1.02
CA LEU A 98 14.93 -10.03 0.06
C LEU A 98 16.38 -9.74 -0.33
N ALA A 99 16.73 -8.48 -0.56
CA ALA A 99 18.10 -8.08 -0.88
C ALA A 99 19.06 -8.38 0.29
N GLN A 100 18.67 -8.06 1.51
CA GLN A 100 19.44 -8.36 2.73
C GLN A 100 19.65 -9.87 2.90
N ALA A 101 18.58 -10.66 2.79
CA ALA A 101 18.66 -12.12 2.93
C ALA A 101 19.60 -12.74 1.89
N LYS A 102 19.60 -12.24 0.64
CA LYS A 102 20.56 -12.67 -0.39
C LYS A 102 21.99 -12.32 -0.02
N GLN A 103 22.23 -11.11 0.49
CA GLN A 103 23.57 -10.69 0.92
C GLN A 103 24.10 -11.56 2.06
N GLU A 104 23.27 -11.83 3.06
CA GLU A 104 23.60 -12.71 4.18
C GLU A 104 23.88 -14.14 3.71
N ALA A 105 23.06 -14.68 2.80
CA ALA A 105 23.27 -16.00 2.22
C ALA A 105 24.58 -16.10 1.42
N LEU A 106 24.94 -15.06 0.65
CA LEU A 106 26.21 -14.99 -0.07
C LEU A 106 27.40 -14.92 0.89
N ALA A 107 27.32 -14.09 1.92
CA ALA A 107 28.37 -13.98 2.93
C ALA A 107 28.57 -15.32 3.65
N ASN A 108 27.49 -15.99 4.05
CA ASN A 108 27.53 -17.31 4.67
C ASN A 108 28.14 -18.36 3.73
N LEU A 109 27.74 -18.37 2.45
CA LEU A 109 28.30 -19.27 1.44
C LEU A 109 29.83 -19.12 1.34
N ASP A 110 30.32 -17.88 1.38
CA ASP A 110 31.76 -17.56 1.32
C ASP A 110 32.54 -18.08 2.55
N THR A 111 31.88 -18.33 3.68
CA THR A 111 32.51 -18.95 4.87
C THR A 111 32.62 -20.48 4.82
N LEU A 112 31.87 -21.16 3.95
CA LEU A 112 31.86 -22.62 3.86
C LEU A 112 33.15 -23.13 3.20
N ARG A 113 34.01 -23.79 3.99
CA ARG A 113 35.36 -24.20 3.57
C ARG A 113 35.43 -25.52 2.79
N ASP A 114 34.44 -26.39 3.00
CA ASP A 114 34.43 -27.73 2.40
C ASP A 114 33.86 -27.75 0.98
N LEU A 115 33.30 -26.62 0.51
CA LEU A 115 32.76 -26.49 -0.84
C LEU A 115 33.86 -26.23 -1.86
N ASN A 116 33.85 -27.02 -2.93
CA ASN A 116 34.67 -26.74 -4.11
C ASN A 116 34.10 -25.58 -4.95
N GLN A 117 34.90 -25.05 -5.87
CA GLN A 117 34.53 -23.88 -6.66
C GLN A 117 33.24 -24.08 -7.50
N PRO A 118 33.06 -25.20 -8.24
CA PRO A 118 31.81 -25.45 -8.96
C PRO A 118 30.56 -25.50 -8.08
N GLN A 119 30.66 -26.10 -6.88
CA GLN A 119 29.54 -26.14 -5.92
C GLN A 119 29.18 -24.74 -5.43
N ARG A 120 30.20 -23.93 -5.08
CA ARG A 120 30.03 -22.53 -4.65
C ARG A 120 29.36 -21.70 -5.74
N ASP A 121 29.82 -21.82 -6.99
CA ASP A 121 29.27 -21.07 -8.11
C ASP A 121 27.82 -21.46 -8.42
N ALA A 122 27.49 -22.75 -8.33
CA ALA A 122 26.12 -23.23 -8.49
C ALA A 122 25.18 -22.63 -7.42
N LEU A 123 25.59 -22.63 -6.15
CA LEU A 123 24.81 -22.07 -5.04
C LEU A 123 24.68 -20.55 -5.15
N ARG A 124 25.78 -19.84 -5.48
CA ARG A 124 25.77 -18.39 -5.71
C ARG A 124 24.78 -18.01 -6.80
N ASN A 125 24.76 -18.76 -7.90
CA ASN A 125 23.80 -18.55 -8.98
C ASN A 125 22.35 -18.80 -8.55
N GLN A 126 22.09 -19.79 -7.69
CA GLN A 126 20.75 -20.02 -7.14
C GLN A 126 20.28 -18.85 -6.27
N ILE A 127 21.15 -18.33 -5.40
CA ILE A 127 20.84 -17.18 -4.52
C ILE A 127 20.50 -15.94 -5.36
N ILE A 128 21.30 -15.66 -6.40
CA ILE A 128 21.09 -14.48 -7.26
C ILE A 128 19.81 -14.62 -8.09
N LYS A 129 19.54 -15.82 -8.63
CA LYS A 129 18.37 -16.09 -9.49
C LYS A 129 17.03 -16.07 -8.76
N HIS A 130 17.01 -16.18 -7.43
CA HIS A 130 15.77 -16.08 -6.67
C HIS A 130 15.13 -14.71 -6.96
N LYS A 131 13.95 -14.68 -7.59
CA LYS A 131 13.40 -13.45 -8.19
C LYS A 131 12.88 -12.46 -7.12
N ARG A 132 12.93 -11.17 -7.45
CA ARG A 132 12.01 -10.14 -6.94
C ARG A 132 10.64 -10.28 -7.62
#